data_AF-A0A7G5Z6C2-F1
#
_entry.id   AF-A0A7G5Z6C2-F1
#
_cell.length_a   1.000
_cell.length_b   1.000
_cell.length_c   1.000
_cell.angle_alpha   90.00
_cell.angle_beta   90.00
_cell.angle_gamma   90.00
#
_symmetry.space_group_name_H-M   'P 1'
#
loop_
_entity.id
_entity.type
_entity.pdbx_description
1 polymer ?
#
loop_
_entity_poly.entity_id
_entity_poly.type
_entity_poly.pdbx_seq_one_letter_code
_entity_poly.pdbx_strand_id
1 'polypeptide(L)'
;MVVDHEPTWAENSAAARRVVEEATAIFDGEVIEAEVAGVSPARVRAVRMFKGSRQDEFLIEANDSCDLFFDRVGERSRFILFGGPERFSTSIDGSNARAIDRLLKSDRRKDWPFVPGQLLATRP
;
A
#
# COMPACT_ATOMS: atom_id res chain seq x y z
N MET A 1 -21.86 6.10 23.23
CA MET A 1 -22.67 5.38 22.24
C MET A 1 -22.13 5.78 20.89
N VAL A 2 -21.19 5.00 20.33
CA VAL A 2 -20.66 5.24 18.99
C VAL A 2 -21.66 4.63 18.05
N VAL A 3 -22.32 5.45 17.24
CA VAL A 3 -23.21 4.97 16.19
C VAL A 3 -22.30 4.56 15.05
N ASP A 4 -22.02 3.26 14.94
CA ASP A 4 -21.34 2.71 13.77
C ASP A 4 -22.34 2.74 12.60
N HIS A 5 -22.34 3.83 11.83
CA HIS A 5 -22.97 3.81 10.51
C HIS A 5 -21.93 3.36 9.48
N GLU A 6 -22.34 2.53 8.54
CA GLU A 6 -21.47 2.20 7.42
C GLU A 6 -21.11 3.48 6.66
N PRO A 7 -19.82 3.73 6.39
CA PRO A 7 -19.40 4.94 5.70
C PRO A 7 -20.10 5.05 4.34
N THR A 8 -20.68 6.21 4.08
CA THR A 8 -21.31 6.50 2.80
C THR A 8 -20.26 6.52 1.68
N TRP A 9 -20.73 6.40 0.43
CA TRP A 9 -19.84 6.52 -0.72
C TRP A 9 -19.09 7.86 -0.76
N ALA A 10 -19.73 8.95 -0.32
CA ALA A 10 -19.12 10.27 -0.28
C ALA A 10 -17.98 10.33 0.75
N GLU A 11 -18.16 9.77 1.94
CA GLU A 11 -17.14 9.70 2.99
C GLU A 11 -15.95 8.82 2.55
N ASN A 12 -16.23 7.66 1.96
CA ASN A 12 -15.19 6.78 1.39
C ASN A 12 -14.39 7.47 0.29
N SER A 13 -15.04 8.29 -0.54
CA SER A 13 -14.38 9.02 -1.62
C SER A 13 -13.53 10.18 -1.10
N ALA A 14 -14.00 10.90 -0.08
CA ALA A 14 -13.25 11.96 0.58
C ALA A 14 -12.00 11.42 1.29
N ALA A 15 -12.15 10.30 2.02
CA ALA A 15 -11.04 9.62 2.67
C ALA A 15 -10.01 9.12 1.65
N ALA A 16 -10.46 8.46 0.57
CA ALA A 16 -9.57 8.00 -0.50
C ALA A 16 -8.81 9.16 -1.17
N ARG A 17 -9.48 10.29 -1.40
CA ARG A 17 -8.83 11.48 -1.95
C ARG A 17 -7.74 11.99 -1.02
N ARG A 18 -8.04 12.10 0.28
CA ARG A 18 -7.08 12.55 1.29
C ARG A 18 -5.85 11.64 1.35
N VAL A 19 -6.05 10.32 1.34
CA VAL A 19 -4.97 9.33 1.28
C VAL A 19 -4.09 9.54 0.04
N VAL A 20 -4.71 9.71 -1.13
CA VAL A 20 -3.97 9.94 -2.39
C VAL A 20 -3.20 11.27 -2.36
N GLU A 21 -3.76 12.32 -1.75
CA GLU A 21 -3.13 13.63 -1.62
C GLU A 21 -1.95 13.62 -0.64
N GLU A 22 -2.07 12.92 0.49
CA GLU A 22 -1.05 12.84 1.54
C GLU A 22 0.07 11.84 1.22
N ALA A 23 -0.19 10.82 0.39
CA ALA A 23 0.82 9.81 0.06
C ALA A 23 2.04 10.41 -0.65
N THR A 24 3.24 10.03 -0.25
CA THR A 24 4.49 10.44 -0.91
C THR A 24 4.64 9.75 -2.27
N ALA A 25 4.35 8.45 -2.33
CA ALA A 25 4.41 7.66 -3.54
C ALA A 25 3.22 6.69 -3.64
N ILE A 26 2.75 6.46 -4.87
CA ILE A 26 1.71 5.48 -5.15
C ILE A 26 2.09 4.72 -6.41
N PHE A 27 2.19 3.40 -6.32
CA PHE A 27 2.55 2.55 -7.45
C PHE A 27 2.03 1.12 -7.31
N ASP A 28 1.87 0.44 -8.42
CA ASP A 28 1.73 -1.02 -8.43
C ASP A 28 3.14 -1.63 -8.52
N GLY A 29 3.42 -2.63 -7.68
CA GLY A 29 4.75 -3.20 -7.55
C GLY A 29 4.74 -4.67 -7.14
N GLU A 30 5.95 -5.23 -7.05
CA GLU A 30 6.21 -6.59 -6.60
C GLU A 30 7.32 -6.59 -5.55
N VAL A 31 7.10 -7.28 -4.44
CA VAL A 31 8.13 -7.51 -3.42
C VAL A 31 9.20 -8.42 -4.00
N ILE A 32 10.43 -7.94 -4.09
CA ILE A 32 11.58 -8.70 -4.61
C ILE A 32 12.51 -9.17 -3.48
N GLU A 33 12.51 -8.49 -2.33
CA GLU A 33 13.15 -8.96 -1.10
C GLU A 33 12.16 -8.77 0.06
N ALA A 34 11.96 -9.83 0.83
CA ALA A 34 11.07 -9.83 1.99
C ALA A 34 11.65 -9.00 3.15
N GLU A 35 10.76 -8.35 3.88
CA GLU A 35 11.11 -7.69 5.13
C GLU A 35 11.52 -8.72 6.20
N VAL A 36 12.55 -8.38 6.96
CA VAL A 36 12.95 -9.12 8.15
C VAL A 36 12.82 -8.16 9.33
N ALA A 37 11.82 -8.40 10.18
CA ALA A 37 11.46 -7.50 11.28
C ALA A 37 12.68 -7.13 12.14
N GLY A 38 12.96 -5.83 12.25
CA GLY A 38 14.10 -5.29 13.02
C GLY A 38 15.48 -5.56 12.42
N VAL A 39 15.57 -6.10 11.20
CA VAL A 39 16.84 -6.43 10.53
C VAL A 39 16.96 -5.71 9.19
N SER A 40 15.96 -5.82 8.31
CA SER A 40 16.00 -5.22 6.97
C SER A 40 14.61 -4.91 6.41
N PRO A 41 14.45 -3.78 5.69
CA PRO A 41 13.20 -3.44 5.02
C PRO A 41 12.89 -4.40 3.87
N ALA A 42 11.62 -4.48 3.48
CA ALA A 42 11.24 -5.08 2.22
C ALA A 42 11.71 -4.21 1.05
N ARG A 43 12.18 -4.85 -0.01
CA ARG A 43 12.50 -4.20 -1.28
C ARG A 43 11.41 -4.49 -2.28
N VAL A 44 10.83 -3.45 -2.84
CA VAL A 44 9.72 -3.55 -3.78
C VAL A 44 10.11 -2.90 -5.09
N ARG A 45 9.98 -3.67 -6.18
CA ARG A 45 10.16 -3.17 -7.53
C ARG A 45 8.87 -2.52 -8.01
N ALA A 46 8.94 -1.26 -8.43
CA ALA A 46 7.82 -0.56 -9.04
C ALA A 46 7.61 -1.05 -10.48
N VAL A 47 6.37 -1.40 -10.80
CA VAL A 47 5.96 -1.78 -12.16
C VAL A 47 5.24 -0.62 -12.83
N ARG A 48 4.40 0.09 -12.08
CA ARG A 48 3.62 1.21 -12.60
C ARG A 48 3.47 2.29 -11.54
N MET A 49 4.06 3.45 -11.80
CA MET A 49 3.93 4.63 -10.93
C MET A 49 2.65 5.41 -11.22
N PHE A 50 1.95 5.85 -10.17
CA PHE A 50 0.82 6.77 -10.23
C PHE A 50 1.14 8.13 -9.60
N LYS A 51 1.96 8.15 -8.54
CA LYS A 51 2.40 9.35 -7.83
C LYS A 51 3.80 9.15 -7.24
N GLY A 52 4.54 10.25 -7.09
CA GLY A 52 5.87 10.26 -6.48
C GLY A 52 6.99 10.34 -7.50
N SER A 53 8.24 10.36 -7.02
CA SER A 53 9.42 10.31 -7.89
C SER A 53 9.50 8.97 -8.61
N ARG A 54 9.94 9.01 -9.88
CA ARG A 54 10.13 7.80 -10.68
C ARG A 54 11.37 7.07 -10.16
N GLN A 55 11.16 5.94 -9.51
CA GLN A 55 12.19 5.05 -9.01
C GLN A 55 11.80 3.63 -9.40
N ASP A 56 12.81 2.78 -9.63
CA ASP A 56 12.57 1.38 -9.99
C ASP A 56 12.35 0.51 -8.75
N GLU A 57 12.90 0.91 -7.60
CA GLU A 57 12.84 0.18 -6.35
C GLU A 57 12.52 1.11 -5.17
N PHE A 58 11.79 0.58 -4.20
CA PHE A 58 11.42 1.26 -2.95
C PHE A 58 11.75 0.35 -1.77
N LEU A 59 12.26 0.94 -0.69
CA LEU A 59 12.45 0.27 0.59
C LEU A 59 11.27 0.58 1.50
N ILE A 60 10.60 -0.47 1.98
CA ILE A 60 9.41 -0.38 2.83
C ILE A 60 9.70 -1.07 4.16
N GLU A 61 9.47 -0.38 5.26
CA GLU A 61 9.71 -0.87 6.61
C GLU A 61 8.47 -0.64 7.48
N ALA A 62 8.05 -1.65 8.23
CA ALA A 62 7.03 -1.48 9.26
C ALA A 62 7.65 -0.83 10.51
N ASN A 63 7.20 0.37 10.86
CA ASN A 63 7.71 1.10 12.03
C ASN A 63 6.93 0.80 13.31
N ASP A 64 5.63 0.49 13.17
CA ASP A 64 4.75 0.18 14.28
C ASP A 64 3.77 -0.96 13.95
N SER A 65 2.91 -1.32 14.90
CA SER A 65 1.94 -2.41 14.75
C SER A 65 0.81 -2.14 13.75
N CYS A 66 0.65 -0.89 13.30
CA CYS A 66 -0.36 -0.50 12.32
C CYS A 66 0.18 -0.56 10.89
N ASP A 67 1.50 -0.57 10.72
CA ASP A 67 2.14 -0.72 9.43
C ASP A 67 1.98 -2.16 8.88
N LEU A 68 1.94 -2.25 7.55
CA LEU A 68 1.97 -3.49 6.81
C LEU A 68 3.37 -4.05 6.77
N PHE A 69 3.46 -5.36 6.90
CA PHE A 69 4.69 -6.11 6.88
C PHE A 69 4.73 -6.99 5.64
N PHE A 70 5.80 -6.89 4.85
CA PHE A 70 5.89 -7.53 3.54
C PHE A 70 6.91 -8.69 3.56
N ASP A 71 6.50 -9.85 4.05
CA ASP A 71 7.39 -11.02 4.26
C ASP A 71 7.44 -12.02 3.10
N ARG A 72 6.76 -11.70 1.99
CA ARG A 72 6.59 -12.62 0.85
C ARG A 72 7.18 -12.03 -0.42
N VAL A 73 8.28 -12.63 -0.88
CA VAL A 73 8.81 -12.38 -2.22
C VAL A 73 7.79 -12.83 -3.27
N GLY A 74 7.60 -12.00 -4.29
CA GLY A 74 6.61 -12.18 -5.35
C GLY A 74 5.23 -11.62 -5.02
N GLU A 75 5.01 -11.11 -3.80
CA GLU A 75 3.76 -10.43 -3.45
C GLU A 75 3.58 -9.19 -4.33
N ARG A 76 2.40 -9.08 -4.94
CA ARG A 76 2.04 -8.00 -5.86
C ARG A 76 0.91 -7.19 -5.28
N SER A 77 1.15 -5.90 -5.05
CA SER A 77 0.18 -5.00 -4.44
C SER A 77 0.26 -3.59 -5.01
N ARG A 78 -0.74 -2.78 -4.63
CA ARG A 78 -0.70 -1.32 -4.79
C ARG A 78 -0.15 -0.73 -3.50
N PHE A 79 1.05 -0.17 -3.62
CA PHE A 79 1.76 0.46 -2.51
C PHE A 79 1.36 1.93 -2.44
N ILE A 80 0.83 2.33 -1.28
CA ILE A 80 0.49 3.72 -0.97
C ILE A 80 1.41 4.12 0.18
N LEU A 81 2.50 4.80 -0.15
CA LEU A 81 3.62 5.01 0.75
C LEU A 81 3.61 6.39 1.38
N PHE A 82 3.98 6.44 2.64
CA PHE A 82 4.19 7.66 3.42
C PHE A 82 5.64 7.73 3.91
N GLY A 83 6.10 8.94 4.26
CA GLY A 83 7.50 9.17 4.63
C GLY A 83 8.42 9.36 3.42
N GLY A 84 9.68 8.92 3.55
CA GLY A 84 10.74 9.05 2.53
C GLY A 84 11.88 10.01 2.90
N PRO A 85 12.94 10.11 2.05
CA PRO A 85 13.07 9.48 0.74
C PRO A 85 13.74 8.11 0.73
N GLU A 86 14.45 7.71 1.79
CA GLU A 86 15.22 6.46 1.81
C GLU A 86 14.40 5.25 2.26
N ARG A 87 13.49 5.45 3.22
CA ARG A 87 12.61 4.43 3.76
C ARG A 87 11.19 4.95 3.83
N PHE A 88 10.27 4.09 3.43
CA PHE A 88 8.85 4.36 3.42
C PHE A 88 8.13 3.39 4.34
N SER A 89 6.92 3.76 4.76
CA SER A 89 6.00 2.82 5.40
C SER A 89 4.61 2.95 4.82
N THR A 90 3.77 1.98 5.15
CA THR A 90 2.36 2.02 4.80
C THR A 90 1.57 1.19 5.78
N SER A 91 0.47 1.74 6.29
CA SER A 91 -0.54 1.04 7.06
C SER A 91 -1.79 0.74 6.24
N ILE A 92 -1.76 1.06 4.95
CA ILE A 92 -2.93 0.98 4.08
C ILE A 92 -2.80 -0.24 3.19
N ASP A 93 -3.68 -1.23 3.43
CA ASP A 93 -3.85 -2.33 2.49
C ASP A 93 -4.53 -1.80 1.23
N GLY A 94 -3.69 -1.45 0.26
CA GLY A 94 -4.13 -1.02 -1.05
C GLY A 94 -4.98 -2.09 -1.73
N SER A 95 -4.73 -3.38 -1.52
CA SER A 95 -5.17 -4.54 -2.33
C SER A 95 -6.66 -4.56 -2.73
N ASN A 96 -7.56 -4.00 -1.91
CA ASN A 96 -9.00 -3.92 -2.21
C ASN A 96 -9.60 -2.49 -2.28
N ALA A 97 -8.79 -1.44 -2.25
CA ALA A 97 -9.21 -0.03 -2.30
C ALA A 97 -9.86 0.45 -3.63
N ARG A 98 -11.12 0.07 -3.88
CA ARG A 98 -11.88 0.44 -5.09
C ARG A 98 -12.05 1.95 -5.30
N ALA A 99 -12.16 2.73 -4.22
CA ALA A 99 -12.28 4.18 -4.31
C ALA A 99 -10.98 4.82 -4.83
N ILE A 100 -9.84 4.33 -4.35
CA ILE A 100 -8.51 4.74 -4.82
C ILE A 100 -8.31 4.33 -6.27
N ASP A 101 -8.69 3.10 -6.64
CA ASP A 101 -8.64 2.62 -8.02
C ASP A 101 -9.37 3.54 -9.00
N ARG A 102 -10.58 4.01 -8.62
CA ARG A 102 -11.34 4.97 -9.42
C ARG A 102 -10.65 6.33 -9.51
N LEU A 103 -10.06 6.83 -8.42
CA LEU A 103 -9.32 8.10 -8.42
C LEU A 103 -8.08 8.03 -9.31
N LEU A 104 -7.34 6.92 -9.25
CA LEU A 104 -6.14 6.68 -10.05
C LEU A 104 -6.46 6.22 -11.48
N LYS A 105 -7.75 6.06 -11.82
CA LYS A 105 -8.23 5.56 -13.12
C LYS A 105 -7.57 4.25 -13.54
N SER A 106 -7.40 3.32 -12.60
CA SER A 106 -6.76 2.02 -12.82
C SER A 106 -7.62 0.91 -12.20
N ASP A 107 -7.94 -0.13 -12.99
CA ASP A 107 -8.65 -1.33 -12.50
C ASP A 107 -7.65 -2.48 -12.38
N ARG A 108 -7.17 -2.68 -11.17
CA ARG A 108 -6.12 -3.67 -10.86
C ARG A 108 -6.52 -5.09 -11.22
N ARG A 109 -7.81 -5.40 -11.19
CA ARG A 109 -8.34 -6.72 -11.58
C ARG A 109 -8.18 -7.02 -13.08
N LYS A 110 -7.92 -5.98 -13.88
CA LYS A 110 -7.72 -6.08 -15.33
C LYS A 110 -6.26 -5.83 -15.71
N ASP A 111 -5.61 -4.90 -15.01
CA ASP A 111 -4.27 -4.44 -15.35
C ASP A 111 -3.16 -5.28 -14.69
N TRP A 112 -3.41 -5.83 -13.50
CA TRP A 112 -2.38 -6.50 -12.69
C TRP A 112 -2.99 -7.48 -11.66
N PRO A 113 -3.09 -8.79 -11.94
CA PRO A 113 -3.63 -9.74 -10.96
C PRO A 113 -2.78 -9.69 -9.69
N PHE A 114 -3.39 -9.24 -8.59
CA PHE A 114 -2.73 -8.99 -7.31
C PHE A 114 -2.96 -10.15 -6.34
N VAL A 115 -2.05 -10.29 -5.37
CA VAL A 115 -2.20 -11.17 -4.20
C VAL A 115 -2.34 -10.23 -2.99
N PRO A 116 -3.41 -10.32 -2.19
CA PRO A 116 -3.55 -9.45 -1.02
C PRO A 116 -2.41 -9.68 -0.02
N GLY A 117 -1.86 -8.60 0.52
CA GLY A 117 -0.86 -8.65 1.60
C GLY A 117 -1.44 -9.19 2.90
N GLN A 118 -0.59 -9.69 3.80
CA GLN A 118 -1.01 -10.18 5.11
C GLN A 118 -0.75 -9.16 6.22
N LEU A 119 -1.72 -8.96 7.10
CA LEU A 119 -1.53 -8.19 8.34
C LEU A 119 -0.66 -8.97 9.33
N LEU A 120 0.24 -8.28 10.03
CA LEU A 120 1.17 -8.83 11.03
C LEU A 120 0.45 -9.68 12.11
N ALA A 121 -0.82 -9.39 12.40
CA ALA A 121 -1.61 -10.01 13.46
C ALA A 121 -2.23 -11.39 13.12
N THR A 122 -2.02 -11.94 11.92
CA THR A 122 -2.59 -13.23 11.52
C THR A 122 -1.53 -14.33 11.37
N ARG A 123 -0.87 -14.69 12.48
CA ARG A 123 -0.29 -16.03 12.66
C ARG A 123 -0.86 -16.65 13.95
N PRO A 124 -1.23 -17.95 13.94
CA PRO A 124 -1.40 -18.72 15.17
C PRO A 124 -0.08 -18.82 15.96
#